data_AF-A0A7C6NNR4-F1
#
_entry.id   AF-A0A7C6NNR4-F1
#
_cell.length_a   1.000
_cell.length_b   1.000
_cell.length_c   1.000
_cell.angle_alpha   90.00
_cell.angle_beta   90.00
_cell.angle_gamma   90.00
#
_symmetry.space_group_name_H-M   'P 1'
#
loop_
_entity.id
_entity.type
_entity.pdbx_description
1 polymer ?
#
loop_
_entity_poly.entity_id
_entity_poly.type
_entity_poly.pdbx_seq_one_letter_code
_entity_poly.pdbx_strand_id
1 'polypeptide(L)'
;MKRIIITVSEYYLHELNVVADELREEGVTITQLHEYGVIVGLAAEETIERIRHHKEVAALTEEKEVKIAPPDAQIQSLNDHDPSPTR
;
A
#
# COMPACT_ATOMS: atom_id res chain seq x y z
N MET A 1 11.97 -3.64 -4.43
CA MET A 1 11.18 -3.98 -3.23
C MET A 1 10.43 -2.73 -2.80
N LYS A 2 9.09 -2.81 -2.74
CA LYS A 2 8.22 -1.73 -2.26
C LYS A 2 7.64 -2.13 -0.91
N ARG A 3 7.39 -1.15 -0.05
CA ARG A 3 6.69 -1.35 1.21
C ARG A 3 5.19 -1.41 0.94
N ILE A 4 4.54 -2.43 1.48
CA ILE A 4 3.13 -2.71 1.25
C ILE A 4 2.40 -2.91 2.57
N ILE A 5 1.13 -2.51 2.55
CA ILE A 5 0.16 -2.71 3.62
C ILE A 5 -0.98 -3.54 3.03
N ILE A 6 -1.18 -4.72 3.59
CA ILE A 6 -2.22 -5.67 3.19
C ILE A 6 -3.28 -5.64 4.29
N THR A 7 -4.52 -5.41 3.90
CA THR A 7 -5.70 -5.58 4.75
C THR A 7 -6.34 -6.90 4.41
N VAL A 8 -6.44 -7.78 5.40
CA VAL A 8 -7.04 -9.11 5.29
C VAL A 8 -8.54 -9.00 5.53
N SER A 9 -9.32 -9.72 4.73
CA SER A 9 -10.78 -9.76 4.87
C SER A 9 -11.19 -10.37 6.22
N GLU A 10 -12.29 -9.88 6.80
CA GLU A 10 -12.79 -10.31 8.11
C GLU A 10 -13.03 -11.82 8.19
N TYR A 11 -13.41 -12.44 7.07
CA TYR A 11 -13.63 -13.88 6.95
C TYR A 11 -12.37 -14.70 7.25
N TYR A 12 -11.18 -14.15 7.03
CA TYR A 12 -9.89 -14.84 7.16
C TYR A 12 -9.08 -14.43 8.39
N LEU A 13 -9.62 -13.57 9.27
CA LEU A 13 -8.90 -13.12 10.48
C LEU A 13 -8.51 -14.26 11.41
N HIS A 14 -9.35 -15.29 11.51
CA HIS A 14 -9.08 -16.47 12.32
C HIS A 14 -7.92 -17.34 11.76
N GLU A 15 -7.58 -17.16 10.49
CA GLU A 15 -6.51 -17.86 9.77
C GLU A 15 -5.34 -16.91 9.44
N LEU A 16 -5.22 -15.78 10.14
CA LEU A 16 -4.25 -14.73 9.81
C LEU A 16 -2.79 -15.23 9.73
N ASN A 17 -2.40 -16.20 10.58
CA ASN A 17 -1.07 -16.79 10.51
C ASN A 17 -0.87 -17.63 9.24
N VAL A 18 -1.91 -18.35 8.80
CA VAL A 18 -1.88 -19.15 7.57
C VAL A 18 -1.75 -18.22 6.36
N VAL A 19 -2.56 -17.16 6.30
CA VAL A 19 -2.46 -16.11 5.27
C VAL A 19 -1.07 -15.48 5.25
N ALA A 20 -0.50 -15.19 6.43
CA ALA A 20 0.86 -14.63 6.52
C ALA A 20 1.93 -15.59 5.97
N ASP A 21 1.78 -16.90 6.20
CA ASP A 21 2.71 -17.90 5.70
C ASP A 21 2.59 -18.09 4.17
N GLU A 22 1.37 -18.13 3.63
CA GLU A 22 1.13 -18.15 2.18
C GLU A 22 1.77 -16.93 1.48
N LEU A 23 1.58 -15.74 2.03
CA LEU A 23 2.20 -14.52 1.51
C LEU A 23 3.73 -14.57 1.57
N ARG A 24 4.32 -15.20 2.60
CA ARG A 24 5.78 -15.39 2.68
C ARG A 24 6.28 -16.33 1.58
N GLU A 25 5.56 -17.43 1.33
CA GLU A 25 5.88 -18.38 0.26
C GLU A 25 5.85 -17.71 -1.12
N GLU A 26 4.99 -16.72 -1.31
CA GLU A 26 4.90 -15.92 -2.54
C GLU A 26 5.93 -14.80 -2.68
N GLY A 27 6.79 -14.64 -1.67
CA GLY A 27 7.91 -13.70 -1.67
C GLY A 27 7.63 -12.38 -0.97
N VAL A 28 6.61 -12.30 -0.10
CA VAL A 28 6.41 -11.16 0.79
C VAL A 28 7.31 -11.31 2.02
N THR A 29 8.18 -10.32 2.25
CA THR A 29 8.91 -10.20 3.52
C THR A 29 8.04 -9.50 4.54
N ILE A 30 7.37 -10.24 5.42
CA ILE A 30 6.51 -9.68 6.46
C ILE A 30 7.36 -9.06 7.58
N THR A 31 7.12 -7.78 7.86
CA THR A 31 7.79 -7.01 8.92
C THR A 31 6.91 -6.84 10.16
N GLN A 32 5.59 -6.76 9.97
CA GLN A 32 4.62 -6.61 11.06
C GLN A 32 3.36 -7.41 10.72
N LEU A 33 2.83 -8.10 11.72
CA LEU A 33 1.58 -8.83 11.66
C LEU A 33 0.69 -8.33 12.80
N HIS A 34 -0.46 -7.74 12.46
CA HIS A 34 -1.39 -7.21 13.43
C HIS A 34 -2.65 -8.08 13.51
N GLU A 35 -3.03 -8.47 14.72
CA GLU A 35 -4.16 -9.39 14.99
C GLU A 35 -5.50 -8.93 14.42
N TYR A 36 -5.66 -7.63 14.17
CA TYR A 36 -6.84 -7.04 13.55
C TYR A 36 -6.85 -7.09 12.01
N GLY A 37 -5.98 -7.89 11.39
CA GLY A 37 -6.01 -8.16 9.94
C GLY A 37 -5.15 -7.24 9.09
N VAL A 38 -4.13 -6.60 9.67
CA VAL A 38 -3.20 -5.78 8.90
C VAL A 38 -1.82 -6.44 8.86
N ILE A 39 -1.28 -6.61 7.66
CA ILE A 39 0.05 -7.17 7.41
C ILE A 39 0.89 -6.08 6.73
N VAL A 40 2.05 -5.80 7.29
CA VAL A 40 3.01 -4.84 6.72
C VAL A 40 4.25 -5.58 6.28
N GLY A 41 4.65 -5.39 5.03
CA GLY A 41 5.79 -6.10 4.48
C GLY A 41 6.45 -5.40 3.31
N LEU A 42 7.41 -6.10 2.71
CA LEU A 42 8.11 -5.71 1.51
C LEU A 42 7.87 -6.76 0.43
N ALA A 43 7.58 -6.33 -0.79
CA ALA A 43 7.39 -7.23 -1.93
C ALA A 43 7.97 -6.64 -3.22
N ALA A 44 8.27 -7.50 -4.19
CA ALA A 44 8.60 -7.10 -5.55
C ALA A 44 7.33 -6.74 -6.34
N GLU A 45 7.46 -5.98 -7.43
CA GLU A 45 6.30 -5.49 -8.21
C GLU A 45 5.43 -6.64 -8.73
N GLU A 46 6.10 -7.65 -9.28
CA GLU A 46 5.48 -8.85 -9.80
C GLU A 46 4.75 -9.66 -8.71
N THR A 47 5.24 -9.61 -7.48
CA THR A 47 4.56 -10.24 -6.33
C THR A 47 3.32 -9.45 -5.95
N ILE A 48 3.42 -8.12 -5.91
CA ILE A 48 2.30 -7.21 -5.58
C ILE A 48 1.11 -7.44 -6.51
N GLU A 49 1.36 -7.55 -7.82
CA GLU A 49 0.30 -7.80 -8.79
C GLU A 49 -0.36 -9.18 -8.64
N ARG A 50 0.36 -10.20 -8.17
CA ARG A 50 -0.22 -11.52 -7.88
C ARG A 50 -1.11 -11.46 -6.64
N ILE A 51 -0.55 -11.01 -5.51
CA ILE A 51 -1.25 -11.01 -4.21
C ILE A 51 -2.47 -10.09 -4.19
N ARG A 52 -2.56 -9.09 -5.08
CA ARG A 52 -3.74 -8.22 -5.21
C ARG A 52 -5.01 -9.00 -5.57
N HIS A 53 -4.88 -10.18 -6.20
CA HIS A 53 -6.00 -10.99 -6.66
C HIS A 53 -6.41 -12.09 -5.67
N HIS A 54 -5.77 -12.16 -4.50
CA HIS A 54 -6.06 -13.14 -3.48
C HIS A 54 -7.40 -12.86 -2.80
N LYS A 55 -8.18 -13.92 -2.56
CA LYS A 55 -9.54 -13.81 -1.98
C LYS A 55 -9.52 -13.30 -0.52
N GLU A 56 -8.42 -13.57 0.18
CA GLU A 56 -8.17 -13.15 1.55
C GLU A 56 -7.69 -11.69 1.64
N VAL A 57 -7.21 -11.11 0.54
CA VAL A 57 -6.76 -9.71 0.48
C VAL A 57 -7.96 -8.81 0.18
N ALA A 58 -8.43 -8.11 1.21
CA ALA A 58 -9.47 -7.09 1.04
C ALA A 58 -8.92 -5.81 0.39
N ALA A 59 -7.70 -5.44 0.75
CA ALA A 59 -7.01 -4.29 0.14
C ALA A 59 -5.49 -4.47 0.19
N LEU A 60 -4.81 -3.95 -0.83
CA LEU A 60 -3.37 -3.83 -0.85
C LEU A 60 -2.98 -2.42 -1.26
N THR A 61 -2.25 -1.74 -0.37
CA THR A 61 -1.74 -0.39 -0.59
C THR A 61 -0.22 -0.43 -0.58
N GLU A 62 0.38 0.12 -1.63
CA GLU A 62 1.81 0.46 -1.63
C GLU A 62 2.01 1.72 -0.79
N GLU A 63 2.94 1.70 0.15
CA GLU A 63 3.31 2.89 0.89
C GLU A 63 3.93 3.90 -0.10
N LYS A 64 3.19 4.97 -0.37
CA LYS A 64 3.67 6.11 -1.14
C LYS A 64 4.07 7.20 -0.17
N GLU A 65 5.32 7.61 -0.21
CA GLU A 65 5.77 8.78 0.53
C GLU A 65 5.12 10.01 -0.09
N VAL A 66 4.14 10.58 0.61
CA VAL A 66 3.54 11.86 0.24
C VAL A 66 4.11 12.91 1.17
N LYS A 67 4.85 13.87 0.59
CA LYS A 67 5.29 15.06 1.30
C LYS A 67 4.08 15.97 1.46
N ILE A 68 3.32 15.77 2.54
CA ILE A 68 2.25 16.69 2.94
C ILE A 68 2.94 17.93 3.51
N ALA A 69 2.81 19.06 2.81
CA ALA A 69 3.30 20.33 3.32
C ALA A 69 2.53 20.69 4.60
N PRO A 70 3.16 21.40 5.56
CA PRO A 70 2.47 21.87 6.74
C PRO A 70 1.23 22.70 6.36
N PRO A 71 0.18 22.75 7.22
CA PRO A 71 -1.12 23.36 6.89
C PRO A 71 -1.05 24.82 6.43
N ASP A 72 -0.01 25.56 6.85
CA ASP A 72 0.20 26.98 6.53
C ASP A 72 0.96 27.20 5.21
N ALA A 73 1.37 26.14 4.52
CA ALA A 73 1.94 26.24 3.19
C ALA A 73 0.82 26.61 2.20
N GLN A 74 1.01 27.72 1.47
CA GLN A 74 0.07 28.20 0.47
C GLN A 74 -0.35 27.04 -0.44
N ILE A 75 -1.67 26.80 -0.48
CA ILE A 75 -2.32 25.69 -1.17
C ILE A 75 -1.74 25.55 -2.59
N GLN A 76 -1.29 24.33 -2.88
CA GLN A 76 -0.68 23.89 -4.12
C GLN A 76 -1.59 24.21 -5.33
N SER A 77 -1.43 25.40 -5.89
CA SER A 77 -2.09 25.82 -7.12
C SER A 77 -1.21 25.41 -8.29
N LEU A 78 -1.22 24.12 -8.61
CA LEU A 78 -0.61 23.59 -9.84
C LEU A 78 -1.73 23.23 -10.82
N ASN A 79 -2.52 24.24 -11.17
CA ASN A 79 -3.34 24.19 -12.37
C ASN A 79 -3.57 25.59 -12.95
N ASP A 80 -2.51 26.36 -13.17
CA ASP A 80 -2.54 27.50 -14.11
C ASP A 80 -1.39 27.33 -15.10
N HIS A 81 -1.64 26.45 -16.06
CA HIS A 81 -0.92 26.48 -17.32
C HIS A 81 -1.50 27.64 -18.13
N ASP A 82 -0.89 28.82 -18.04
CA ASP A 82 -1.10 29.88 -19.02
C ASP A 82 0.23 30.58 -19.33
N PRO A 83 0.87 30.32 -20.49
CA PRO A 83 2.00 31.12 -20.94
C PRO A 83 1.46 32.46 -21.42
N SER A 84 1.62 33.52 -20.61
CA SER A 84 1.35 34.89 -21.06
C SER A 84 2.18 35.21 -22.31
N PRO A 85 1.57 35.66 -23.43
CA PRO A 85 2.35 36.25 -24.50
C PRO A 85 2.61 37.72 -24.19
N THR A 86 3.87 38.06 -24.37
CA THR A 86 4.49 39.39 -24.36
C THR A 86 3.67 40.46 -25.06
N ARG A 87 3.51 41.63 -24.42
CA ARG A 87 3.63 42.92 -25.12
C ARG A 87 3.96 44.08 -24.19
#